data_AF-A0A7R9UNL9-F1
#
_entry.id   AF-A0A7R9UNL9-F1
#
_cell.length_a   1.000
_cell.length_b   1.000
_cell.length_c   1.000
_cell.angle_alpha   90.00
_cell.angle_beta   90.00
_cell.angle_gamma   90.00
#
_symmetry.space_group_name_H-M   'P 1'
#
loop_
_entity.id
_entity.type
_entity.pdbx_description
1 polymer ?
#
loop_
_entity_poly.entity_id
_entity_poly.type
_entity_poly.pdbx_seq_one_letter_code
_entity_poly.pdbx_strand_id
1 'polypeptide(L)'
;MQGGPPRSESKEMPAHPPFKRARDTSRYADWNDRPAVQAFLGETETKQKEVAGELPFFASSHATQPIPPWFPHDGLPAAYAQERVKEYPLGDFNPMLNTSSYVNVTFEPEEVAVAKLGMHVNIADQTIYAGSFRLHNDTLNMIADLWHCPRP
;
A
#
# COMPACT_ATOMS: atom_id res chain seq x y z
N MET A 1 65.21 24.13 76.69
CA MET A 1 64.63 23.30 75.61
C MET A 1 63.33 23.97 75.21
N GLN A 2 63.00 24.37 73.98
CA GLN A 2 63.55 24.25 72.63
C GLN A 2 63.01 25.46 71.84
N GLY A 3 63.75 25.92 70.82
CA GLY A 3 63.32 27.00 69.94
C GLY A 3 62.24 26.57 68.94
N GLY A 4 61.31 27.48 68.64
CA GLY A 4 60.37 27.35 67.53
C GLY A 4 60.74 28.32 66.39
N PRO A 5 60.64 27.90 65.11
CA PRO A 5 60.98 28.73 63.95
C PRO A 5 59.87 29.74 63.59
N PRO A 6 60.19 30.79 62.80
CA PRO A 6 59.23 31.83 62.44
C PRO A 6 58.29 31.41 61.28
N ARG A 7 57.14 32.09 61.21
CA ARG A 7 56.04 31.91 60.22
C ARG A 7 56.54 31.84 58.78
N SER A 8 56.00 30.89 58.00
CA SER A 8 56.00 30.93 56.54
C SER A 8 54.63 31.32 55.99
N GLU A 9 54.64 32.19 54.98
CA GLU A 9 53.51 32.80 54.31
C GLU A 9 52.65 31.76 53.57
N SER A 10 51.33 31.87 53.71
CA SER A 10 50.37 31.12 52.90
C SER A 10 50.41 31.63 51.46
N LYS A 11 51.05 30.87 50.56
CA LYS A 11 50.86 31.03 49.11
C LYS A 11 49.42 30.67 48.76
N GLU A 12 48.61 31.66 48.41
CA GLU A 12 47.33 31.44 47.72
C GLU A 12 47.59 30.72 46.40
N MET A 13 46.92 29.58 46.20
CA MET A 13 46.90 28.91 44.90
C MET A 13 45.98 29.70 43.96
N PRO A 14 46.37 29.92 42.68
CA PRO A 14 45.50 30.60 41.74
C PRO A 14 44.24 29.76 41.47
N ALA A 15 43.08 30.40 41.55
CA ALA A 15 41.80 29.78 41.23
C ALA A 15 41.79 29.26 39.78
N HIS A 16 41.40 28.00 39.59
CA HIS A 16 41.12 27.46 38.26
C HIS A 16 39.98 28.25 37.60
N PRO A 17 40.11 28.66 36.33
CA PRO A 17 39.04 29.37 35.66
C PRO A 17 37.80 28.46 35.50
N PRO A 18 36.58 29.01 35.61
CA PRO A 18 35.37 28.22 35.45
C PRO A 18 35.29 27.68 34.03
N PHE A 19 35.06 26.37 33.91
CA PHE A 19 34.89 25.69 32.64
C PHE A 19 33.53 26.06 32.02
N LYS A 20 33.40 27.24 31.44
CA LYS A 20 32.24 27.64 30.63
C LYS A 20 32.37 27.02 29.24
N ARG A 21 32.03 25.75 29.08
CA ARG A 21 31.63 25.25 27.75
C ARG A 21 30.23 25.77 27.46
N ALA A 22 30.14 26.96 26.84
CA ALA A 22 29.00 27.23 25.99
C ALA A 22 28.95 26.07 24.98
N ARG A 23 27.87 25.28 24.97
CA ARG A 23 27.65 24.34 23.86
C ARG A 23 27.41 25.23 22.65
N ASP A 24 28.43 25.40 21.84
CA ASP A 24 28.31 26.04 20.55
C ASP A 24 27.42 25.15 19.68
N THR A 25 26.12 25.46 19.65
CA THR A 25 25.14 24.75 18.84
C THR A 25 25.25 25.14 17.37
N SER A 26 26.07 26.13 16.99
CA SER A 26 26.29 26.50 15.58
C SER A 26 26.96 25.36 14.81
N ARG A 27 27.73 24.51 15.50
CA ARG A 27 28.40 23.33 14.93
C ARG A 27 27.45 22.20 14.54
N TYR A 28 26.17 22.30 14.90
CA TYR A 28 25.11 21.35 14.56
C TYR A 28 24.05 21.96 13.63
N ALA A 29 24.13 23.25 13.31
CA ALA A 29 23.20 23.89 12.39
C ALA A 29 23.33 23.33 10.95
N ASP A 30 24.53 22.85 10.60
CA ASP A 30 24.87 22.28 9.28
C ASP A 30 24.54 20.79 9.15
N TRP A 31 24.13 20.13 10.24
CA TRP A 31 24.07 18.67 10.29
C TRP A 31 22.99 18.11 9.39
N ASN A 32 21.85 18.82 9.29
CA ASN A 32 20.75 18.48 8.39
C ASN A 32 21.10 18.74 6.92
N ASP A 33 22.02 19.65 6.61
CA ASP A 33 22.42 19.99 5.24
C ASP A 33 23.44 19.01 4.67
N ARG A 34 23.92 18.05 5.47
CA ARG A 34 24.88 17.05 5.02
C ARG A 34 24.25 16.16 3.96
N PRO A 35 24.95 15.86 2.84
CA PRO A 35 24.42 15.04 1.76
C PRO A 35 23.90 13.67 2.23
N ALA A 36 24.59 13.05 3.20
CA ALA A 36 24.18 11.76 3.76
C ALA A 36 22.89 11.86 4.60
N VAL A 37 22.66 12.98 5.29
CA VAL A 37 21.44 13.20 6.08
C VAL A 37 20.27 13.50 5.15
N GLN A 38 20.48 14.33 4.14
CA GLN A 38 19.48 14.59 3.10
C GLN A 38 19.10 13.32 2.32
N ALA A 39 20.08 12.47 1.97
CA ALA A 39 19.82 11.18 1.34
C ALA A 39 18.99 10.25 2.25
N PHE A 40 19.35 10.15 3.53
CA PHE A 40 18.58 9.35 4.49
C PHE A 40 17.15 9.87 4.68
N LEU A 41 16.97 11.19 4.82
CA LEU A 41 15.63 11.80 4.92
C LEU A 41 14.81 11.53 3.66
N GLY A 42 15.41 11.67 2.48
CA GLY A 42 14.77 11.34 1.20
C GLY A 42 14.35 9.87 1.10
N GLU A 43 15.19 8.94 1.57
CA GLU A 43 14.84 7.51 1.64
C GLU A 43 13.66 7.25 2.60
N THR A 44 13.62 7.94 3.75
CA THR A 44 12.52 7.81 4.71
C THR A 44 11.21 8.38 4.18
N GLU A 45 11.25 9.53 3.50
CA GLU A 45 10.08 10.12 2.85
C GLU A 45 9.56 9.24 1.72
N THR A 46 10.46 8.67 0.90
CA THR A 46 10.10 7.79 -0.21
C THR A 46 9.38 6.54 0.31
N LYS A 47 9.91 5.91 1.37
CA LYS A 47 9.25 4.76 2.01
C LYS A 47 7.90 5.12 2.61
N GLN A 48 7.76 6.30 3.24
CA GLN A 48 6.48 6.74 3.79
C GLN A 48 5.44 6.94 2.68
N LYS A 49 5.81 7.60 1.58
CA LYS A 49 4.94 7.78 0.41
C LYS A 49 4.55 6.46 -0.24
N GLU A 50 5.47 5.50 -0.28
CA GLU A 50 5.20 4.16 -0.81
C GLU A 50 4.18 3.38 0.06
N VAL A 51 4.36 3.40 1.38
CA VAL A 51 3.41 2.78 2.32
C VAL A 51 2.04 3.46 2.24
N ALA A 52 2.02 4.77 2.02
CA ALA A 52 0.78 5.53 1.79
C ALA A 52 0.17 5.31 0.40
N GLY A 53 0.86 4.65 -0.53
CA GLY A 53 0.41 4.44 -1.91
C GLY A 53 0.45 5.70 -2.78
N GLU A 54 1.22 6.71 -2.39
CA GLU A 54 1.32 8.01 -3.10
C GLU A 54 2.28 7.97 -4.29
N LEU A 55 3.21 7.01 -4.33
CA LEU A 55 4.08 6.81 -5.49
C LEU A 55 3.32 6.05 -6.59
N PRO A 56 3.58 6.33 -7.89
CA PRO A 56 3.14 5.45 -8.97
C PRO A 56 3.67 4.02 -8.76
N PHE A 57 2.86 3.00 -9.05
CA PHE A 57 3.21 1.59 -8.79
C PHE A 57 4.57 1.20 -9.39
N PHE A 58 4.83 1.52 -10.67
CA PHE A 58 6.09 1.18 -11.34
C PHE A 58 7.33 1.94 -10.82
N ALA A 59 7.16 2.96 -9.97
CA ALA A 59 8.25 3.64 -9.28
C ALA A 59 8.48 3.10 -7.85
N SER A 60 7.61 2.21 -7.37
CA SER A 60 7.70 1.61 -6.05
C SER A 60 8.67 0.42 -6.01
N SER A 61 9.22 0.12 -4.83
CA SER A 61 9.98 -1.12 -4.62
C SER A 61 9.12 -2.37 -4.81
N HIS A 62 7.80 -2.24 -4.65
CA HIS A 62 6.87 -3.33 -4.88
C HIS A 62 6.81 -3.75 -6.35
N ALA A 63 7.15 -2.93 -7.34
CA ALA A 63 7.11 -3.36 -8.74
C ALA A 63 8.21 -4.38 -9.10
N THR A 64 9.33 -4.39 -8.36
CA THR A 64 10.48 -5.26 -8.66
C THR A 64 10.43 -6.60 -7.92
N GLN A 65 9.55 -6.74 -6.94
CA GLN A 65 9.46 -7.94 -6.12
C GLN A 65 8.62 -9.02 -6.83
N PRO A 66 8.98 -10.31 -6.74
CA PRO A 66 8.11 -11.38 -7.20
C PRO A 66 6.88 -11.48 -6.28
N ILE A 67 5.74 -11.93 -6.83
CA ILE A 67 4.56 -12.23 -6.01
C ILE A 67 4.82 -13.56 -5.30
N PRO A 68 4.73 -13.62 -3.96
CA PRO A 68 4.95 -14.85 -3.23
C PRO A 68 3.84 -15.87 -3.55
N PRO A 69 4.17 -17.17 -3.73
CA PRO A 69 3.18 -18.24 -3.91
C PRO A 69 2.48 -18.66 -2.60
N TRP A 70 2.67 -17.92 -1.50
CA TRP A 70 2.04 -18.14 -0.21
C TRP A 70 1.28 -16.88 0.25
N PHE A 71 0.46 -17.02 1.30
CA PHE A 71 -0.31 -15.91 1.84
C PHE A 71 0.63 -14.80 2.37
N PRO A 72 0.50 -13.55 1.90
CA PRO A 72 1.41 -12.49 2.32
C PRO A 72 1.23 -12.16 3.80
N HIS A 73 2.34 -11.91 4.49
CA HIS A 73 2.31 -11.52 5.90
C HIS A 73 1.84 -10.08 6.11
N ASP A 74 2.20 -9.21 5.16
CA ASP A 74 1.92 -7.78 5.20
C ASP A 74 0.93 -7.36 4.11
N GLY A 75 0.19 -6.29 4.37
CA GLY A 75 -0.72 -5.70 3.41
C GLY A 75 -0.01 -4.86 2.35
N LEU A 76 -0.69 -4.64 1.24
CA LEU A 76 -0.25 -3.80 0.13
C LEU A 76 -1.30 -2.69 -0.10
N PRO A 77 -0.91 -1.46 -0.47
CA PRO A 77 -1.88 -0.45 -0.92
C PRO A 77 -2.77 -0.98 -2.04
N ALA A 78 -4.07 -0.71 -1.97
CA ALA A 78 -5.06 -1.29 -2.88
C ALA A 78 -4.78 -0.97 -4.36
N ALA A 79 -4.26 0.22 -4.66
CA ALA A 79 -3.86 0.61 -6.01
C ALA A 79 -2.73 -0.28 -6.55
N TYR A 80 -1.74 -0.62 -5.72
CA TYR A 80 -0.63 -1.49 -6.12
C TYR A 80 -1.10 -2.92 -6.30
N ALA A 81 -1.98 -3.41 -5.42
CA ALA A 81 -2.60 -4.72 -5.57
C ALA A 81 -3.41 -4.82 -6.88
N GLN A 82 -4.16 -3.77 -7.22
CA GLN A 82 -4.90 -3.71 -8.47
C GLN A 82 -3.98 -3.79 -9.69
N GLU A 83 -2.90 -3.00 -9.74
CA GLU A 83 -1.95 -3.04 -10.86
C GLU A 83 -1.29 -4.41 -10.99
N ARG A 84 -0.87 -5.02 -9.88
CA ARG A 84 -0.34 -6.40 -9.88
C ARG A 84 -1.30 -7.41 -10.47
N VAL A 85 -2.58 -7.35 -10.11
CA VAL A 85 -3.58 -8.29 -10.65
C VAL A 85 -3.80 -8.07 -12.14
N LYS A 86 -3.74 -6.83 -12.64
CA LYS A 86 -3.87 -6.51 -14.06
C LYS A 86 -2.71 -7.04 -14.91
N GLU A 87 -1.54 -7.30 -14.33
CA GLU A 87 -0.39 -7.83 -15.07
C GLU A 87 -0.59 -9.30 -15.48
N TYR A 88 -1.33 -10.09 -14.70
CA TYR A 88 -1.50 -11.53 -14.98
C TYR A 88 -2.13 -11.81 -16.34
N PRO A 89 -3.28 -11.19 -16.71
CA PRO A 89 -3.89 -11.42 -18.01
C PRO A 89 -3.05 -10.96 -19.20
N LEU A 90 -1.98 -10.16 -19.01
CA LEU A 90 -1.09 -9.77 -20.10
C LEU A 90 -0.29 -10.96 -20.65
N GLY A 91 -0.07 -12.00 -19.82
CA GLY A 91 0.55 -13.25 -20.23
C GLY A 91 -0.43 -14.24 -20.86
N ASP A 92 -1.74 -13.98 -20.76
CA ASP A 92 -2.77 -14.86 -21.30
C ASP A 92 -2.95 -14.68 -22.81
N PHE A 93 -3.52 -15.70 -23.45
CA PHE A 93 -3.89 -15.61 -24.85
C PHE A 93 -5.08 -14.67 -25.06
N ASN A 94 -5.05 -13.86 -26.12
CA ASN A 94 -6.14 -12.94 -26.44
C ASN A 94 -7.46 -13.71 -26.66
N PRO A 95 -8.49 -13.52 -25.80
CA PRO A 95 -9.74 -14.26 -25.91
C PRO A 95 -10.46 -14.08 -27.25
N MET A 96 -10.30 -12.93 -27.90
CA MET A 96 -10.90 -12.64 -29.22
C MET A 96 -10.37 -13.53 -30.34
N LEU A 97 -9.18 -14.09 -30.17
CA LEU A 97 -8.55 -14.96 -31.15
C LEU A 97 -8.74 -16.44 -30.81
N ASN A 98 -9.44 -16.75 -29.71
CA ASN A 98 -9.61 -18.11 -29.23
C ASN A 98 -10.75 -18.80 -29.99
N THR A 99 -10.39 -19.63 -30.98
CA THR A 99 -11.34 -20.40 -31.79
C THR A 99 -11.73 -21.75 -31.17
N SER A 100 -11.17 -22.10 -30.01
CA SER A 100 -11.44 -23.36 -29.33
C SER A 100 -12.56 -23.28 -28.28
N SER A 101 -12.95 -22.06 -27.88
CA SER A 101 -13.98 -21.82 -26.86
C SER A 101 -15.36 -21.64 -27.49
N TYR A 102 -16.40 -22.11 -26.78
CA TYR A 102 -17.81 -21.84 -27.10
C TYR A 102 -18.39 -20.67 -26.29
N VAL A 103 -17.58 -20.01 -25.45
CA VAL A 103 -18.02 -18.94 -24.55
C VAL A 103 -17.92 -17.57 -25.22
N ASN A 104 -18.88 -16.70 -24.94
CA ASN A 104 -18.87 -15.30 -25.39
C ASN A 104 -17.67 -14.54 -24.80
N VAL A 105 -16.95 -13.81 -25.64
CA VAL A 105 -15.79 -12.97 -25.27
C VAL A 105 -16.01 -11.48 -25.54
N THR A 106 -17.10 -11.14 -26.22
CA THR A 106 -17.53 -9.77 -26.53
C THR A 106 -18.89 -9.51 -25.89
N PHE A 107 -19.05 -8.32 -25.33
CA PHE A 107 -20.27 -7.88 -24.67
C PHE A 107 -20.54 -6.42 -25.04
N GLU A 108 -21.80 -6.02 -25.08
CA GLU A 108 -22.18 -4.62 -25.30
C GLU A 108 -21.82 -3.77 -24.07
N PRO A 109 -21.51 -2.47 -24.21
CA PRO A 109 -21.17 -1.61 -23.07
C PRO A 109 -22.28 -1.57 -21.99
N GLU A 110 -23.54 -1.58 -22.42
CA GLU A 110 -24.72 -1.59 -21.58
C GLU A 110 -24.82 -2.90 -20.78
N GLU A 111 -24.53 -4.04 -21.42
CA GLU A 111 -24.51 -5.36 -20.78
C GLU A 111 -23.44 -5.41 -19.68
N VAL A 112 -22.23 -4.94 -19.97
CA VAL A 112 -21.13 -4.87 -18.98
C VAL A 112 -21.50 -3.96 -17.81
N ALA A 113 -22.18 -2.85 -18.06
CA ALA A 113 -22.62 -1.94 -17.01
C ALA A 113 -23.64 -2.61 -16.06
N VAL A 114 -24.60 -3.35 -16.61
CA VAL A 114 -25.60 -4.10 -15.82
C VAL A 114 -24.94 -5.26 -15.06
N ALA A 115 -24.02 -6.00 -15.69
CA ALA A 115 -23.31 -7.11 -15.05
C ALA A 115 -22.55 -6.67 -13.78
N LYS A 116 -21.95 -5.47 -13.80
CA LYS A 116 -21.25 -4.90 -12.63
C LYS A 116 -22.18 -4.66 -11.44
N LEU A 117 -23.46 -4.35 -11.66
CA LEU A 117 -24.44 -4.20 -10.57
C LEU A 117 -24.61 -5.51 -9.79
N GLY A 118 -24.50 -6.64 -10.49
CA GLY A 118 -24.59 -7.98 -9.91
C GLY A 118 -23.49 -8.30 -8.89
N MET A 119 -22.35 -7.60 -8.92
CA MET A 119 -21.25 -7.82 -7.96
C MET A 119 -21.65 -7.52 -6.50
N HIS A 120 -22.73 -6.76 -6.29
CA HIS A 120 -23.24 -6.40 -4.97
C HIS A 120 -24.47 -7.22 -4.55
N VAL A 121 -24.93 -8.17 -5.36
CA VAL A 121 -26.15 -8.94 -5.13
C VAL A 121 -25.83 -10.41 -4.89
N ASN A 122 -26.32 -10.95 -3.77
CA ASN A 122 -26.28 -12.38 -3.53
C ASN A 122 -27.58 -13.04 -4.00
N ILE A 123 -27.57 -13.69 -5.17
CA ILE A 123 -28.78 -14.27 -5.76
C ILE A 123 -29.37 -15.44 -4.94
N ALA A 124 -28.58 -16.06 -4.06
CA ALA A 124 -29.07 -17.11 -3.17
C ALA A 124 -30.00 -16.57 -2.07
N ASP A 125 -29.90 -15.28 -1.76
CA ASP A 125 -30.76 -14.64 -0.76
C ASP A 125 -32.00 -14.01 -1.40
N GLN A 126 -32.97 -14.87 -1.69
CA GLN A 126 -34.20 -14.52 -2.38
C GLN A 126 -35.08 -13.58 -1.56
N THR A 127 -34.96 -13.61 -0.23
CA THR A 127 -35.79 -12.80 0.68
C THR A 127 -35.32 -11.35 0.73
N ILE A 128 -34.01 -11.13 0.65
CA ILE A 128 -33.42 -9.78 0.66
C ILE A 128 -33.44 -9.16 -0.74
N TYR A 129 -33.12 -9.94 -1.78
CA TYR A 129 -33.02 -9.45 -3.16
C TYR A 129 -34.20 -9.88 -4.05
N ALA A 130 -35.42 -9.70 -3.56
CA ALA A 130 -36.64 -10.16 -4.22
C ALA A 130 -36.81 -9.65 -5.67
N GLY A 131 -36.36 -8.44 -5.97
CA GLY A 131 -36.40 -7.88 -7.33
C GLY A 131 -35.50 -8.63 -8.32
N SER A 132 -34.26 -8.92 -7.92
CA SER A 132 -33.30 -9.70 -8.72
C SER A 132 -33.76 -11.13 -8.89
N PHE A 133 -34.34 -11.73 -7.85
CA PHE A 133 -34.87 -13.08 -7.93
C PHE A 133 -36.12 -13.18 -8.83
N ARG A 134 -36.96 -12.14 -8.85
CA ARG A 134 -38.06 -12.04 -9.82
C ARG A 134 -37.54 -12.02 -11.26
N LEU A 135 -36.53 -11.18 -11.54
CA LEU A 135 -35.91 -11.13 -12.88
C LEU A 135 -35.33 -12.49 -13.30
N HIS A 136 -34.69 -13.20 -12.36
CA HIS A 136 -34.23 -14.57 -12.59
C HIS A 136 -35.38 -15.50 -12.99
N ASN A 137 -36.49 -15.49 -12.26
CA ASN A 137 -37.68 -16.29 -12.61
C ASN A 137 -38.29 -15.90 -13.95
N ASP A 138 -38.38 -14.60 -14.25
CA ASP A 138 -38.87 -14.12 -15.54
C ASP A 138 -38.01 -14.66 -16.69
N THR A 139 -36.68 -14.65 -16.51
CA THR A 139 -35.73 -15.21 -17.48
C THR A 139 -35.89 -16.72 -17.65
N LEU A 140 -36.03 -17.46 -16.53
CA LEU A 140 -36.29 -18.90 -16.58
C LEU A 140 -37.57 -19.23 -17.34
N ASN A 141 -38.63 -18.47 -17.10
CA ASN A 141 -39.91 -18.66 -17.79
C ASN A 141 -39.78 -18.38 -19.30
N MET A 142 -39.02 -17.36 -19.71
CA MET A 142 -38.73 -17.10 -21.13
C MET A 142 -38.00 -18.28 -21.79
N ILE A 143 -37.03 -18.89 -21.10
CA ILE A 143 -36.31 -20.07 -21.60
C ILE A 143 -37.23 -21.31 -21.64
N ALA A 144 -38.08 -21.49 -20.64
CA ALA A 144 -39.05 -22.59 -20.62
C ALA A 144 -40.05 -22.49 -21.78
N ASP A 145 -40.55 -21.28 -22.07
CA ASP A 145 -41.40 -21.02 -23.23
C ASP A 145 -40.64 -21.25 -24.55
N LEU A 146 -39.37 -20.83 -24.64
CA LEU A 146 -38.50 -21.09 -25.81
C LEU A 146 -38.33 -22.59 -26.09
N TRP A 147 -38.32 -23.43 -25.05
CA TRP A 147 -38.22 -24.88 -25.16
C TRP A 147 -39.57 -25.60 -25.17
N HIS A 148 -40.68 -24.86 -25.25
CA HIS A 148 -42.04 -25.40 -25.25
C HIS A 148 -42.33 -26.32 -24.07
N CYS A 149 -41.81 -25.99 -22.89
CA CYS A 149 -42.09 -26.76 -21.68
C CYS A 149 -43.60 -26.73 -21.36
N PRO A 150 -44.16 -27.83 -20.82
CA PRO A 150 -45.58 -27.89 -20.45
C PRO A 150 -45.90 -26.90 -19.34
N ARG A 151 -47.07 -26.25 -19.44
CA ARG A 151 -47.60 -25.38 -18.39
C ARG A 151 -48.49 -26.18 -17.43
N PRO A 152 -48.52 -25.82 -16.13
CA PRO A 152 -49.46 -26.38 -15.16
C PRO A 152 -50.92 -26.17 -15.55
#